data_AF-A0A2V7KBQ2-F1
#
_entry.id   AF-A0A2V7KBQ2-F1
#
_cell.length_a   1.000
_cell.length_b   1.000
_cell.length_c   1.000
_cell.angle_alpha   90.00
_cell.angle_beta   90.00
_cell.angle_gamma   90.00
#
_symmetry.space_group_name_H-M   'P 1'
#
loop_
_entity.id
_entity.type
_entity.pdbx_description
1 polymer ?
#
loop_
_entity_poly.entity_id
_entity_poly.type
_entity_poly.pdbx_seq_one_letter_code
_entity_poly.pdbx_strand_id
1 'polypeptide(L)'
;MTRHPLFYGLCWLVGSLLFGIAGLNHPLLSGEGDAQVATVARTSVWRLIHWLLLFGLAFMYTGLVGVALRHTDTAGSTPARAGVAVGALAFSVWSINILFMVGAGWQLAHAYTASDAGLTGTRAVFVYDMLHPMGLAAERLATFMLGLVAYMFGWTIRNGAIWPKWLAWIAWGVAVVDGAVAVVFSEFSPNLYYAQALFVVWLAAAAVVMLADRRQPQS
;
A
#
# COMPACT_ATOMS: atom_id res chain seq x y z
N MET A 1 -21.38 28.73 -4.07
CA MET A 1 -21.29 27.27 -4.35
C MET A 1 -19.82 26.89 -4.50
N THR A 2 -19.17 26.38 -3.46
CA THR A 2 -17.82 25.82 -3.59
C THR A 2 -17.95 24.36 -3.99
N ARG A 3 -17.54 24.02 -5.22
CA ARG A 3 -17.44 22.63 -5.65
C ARG A 3 -16.38 21.95 -4.78
N HIS A 4 -16.67 20.75 -4.27
CA HIS A 4 -15.64 19.96 -3.61
C HIS A 4 -14.48 19.71 -4.59
N PRO A 5 -13.23 19.95 -4.19
CA PRO A 5 -12.09 19.76 -5.08
C PRO A 5 -11.99 18.30 -5.50
N LEU A 6 -11.96 18.05 -6.81
CA LEU A 6 -11.75 16.72 -7.38
C LEU A 6 -10.36 16.17 -7.08
N PHE A 7 -9.43 17.05 -6.69
CA PHE A 7 -8.03 16.75 -6.39
C PHE A 7 -7.86 15.48 -5.55
N TYR A 8 -8.51 15.39 -4.39
CA TYR A 8 -8.36 14.23 -3.51
C TYR A 8 -8.87 12.93 -4.12
N GLY A 9 -10.02 12.96 -4.79
CA GLY A 9 -10.56 11.79 -5.48
C GLY A 9 -9.68 11.34 -6.65
N LEU A 10 -9.11 12.29 -7.39
CA LEU A 10 -8.19 12.02 -8.50
C LEU A 10 -6.86 11.46 -8.00
N CYS A 11 -6.27 12.05 -6.95
CA CYS A 11 -5.09 11.49 -6.30
C CYS A 11 -5.36 10.06 -5.85
N TRP A 12 -6.50 9.82 -5.21
CA TRP A 12 -6.82 8.48 -4.73
C TRP A 12 -6.93 7.44 -5.84
N LEU A 13 -7.65 7.80 -6.92
CA LEU A 13 -7.82 6.92 -8.08
C LEU A 13 -6.49 6.68 -8.80
N VAL A 14 -5.73 7.73 -9.10
CA VAL A 14 -4.42 7.63 -9.73
C VAL A 14 -3.49 6.78 -8.88
N GLY A 15 -3.42 7.02 -7.57
CA GLY A 15 -2.59 6.24 -6.66
C GLY A 15 -2.95 4.76 -6.67
N SER A 16 -4.25 4.44 -6.60
CA SER A 16 -4.73 3.05 -6.63
C SER A 16 -4.45 2.37 -7.97
N LEU A 17 -4.54 3.10 -9.09
CA LEU A 17 -4.21 2.58 -10.42
C LEU A 17 -2.71 2.34 -10.59
N LEU A 18 -1.85 3.29 -10.18
CA LEU A 18 -0.40 3.13 -10.23
C LEU A 18 0.01 1.91 -9.41
N PHE A 19 -0.49 1.80 -8.18
CA PHE A 19 -0.16 0.71 -7.28
C PHE A 19 -0.70 -0.63 -7.80
N GLY A 20 -1.97 -0.67 -8.22
CA GLY A 20 -2.60 -1.88 -8.74
C GLY A 20 -1.95 -2.39 -10.03
N ILE A 21 -1.65 -1.51 -11.00
CA ILE A 21 -0.96 -1.90 -12.24
C ILE A 21 0.45 -2.39 -11.93
N ALA A 22 1.20 -1.68 -11.07
CA ALA A 22 2.53 -2.11 -10.67
C ALA A 22 2.48 -3.49 -10.00
N GLY A 23 1.50 -3.70 -9.11
CA GLY A 23 1.28 -4.98 -8.47
C GLY A 23 0.96 -6.10 -9.46
N LEU A 24 0.05 -5.89 -10.41
CA LEU A 24 -0.28 -6.91 -11.42
C LEU A 24 0.94 -7.32 -12.27
N ASN A 25 1.93 -6.44 -12.41
CA ASN A 25 3.17 -6.70 -13.15
C ASN A 25 4.34 -7.12 -12.26
N HIS A 26 4.19 -7.12 -10.93
CA HIS A 26 5.24 -7.45 -9.99
C HIS A 26 5.46 -8.98 -9.95
N PRO A 27 6.66 -9.50 -10.27
CA PRO A 27 6.91 -10.92 -10.13
C PRO A 27 7.02 -11.29 -8.64
N LEU A 28 6.35 -12.36 -8.22
CA LEU A 28 6.50 -12.86 -6.86
C LEU A 28 7.92 -13.40 -6.67
N LEU A 29 8.60 -12.93 -5.64
CA LEU A 29 9.90 -13.45 -5.24
C LEU A 29 9.70 -14.72 -4.40
N SER A 30 10.39 -15.78 -4.77
CA SER A 30 10.30 -17.09 -4.12
C SER A 30 11.65 -17.80 -4.15
N GLY A 31 11.88 -18.71 -3.21
CA GLY A 31 13.16 -19.40 -3.05
C GLY A 31 14.16 -18.58 -2.23
N GLU A 32 15.43 -18.99 -2.29
CA GLU A 32 16.53 -18.36 -1.56
C GLU A 32 17.01 -17.05 -2.22
N GLY A 33 17.91 -16.34 -1.54
CA GLY A 33 18.39 -15.02 -1.97
C GLY A 33 18.91 -14.97 -3.39
N ASP A 34 19.64 -15.98 -3.84
CA ASP A 34 20.17 -16.07 -5.21
C ASP A 34 19.05 -16.10 -6.27
N ALA A 35 18.01 -16.91 -6.05
CA ALA A 35 16.86 -16.99 -6.94
C ALA A 35 16.06 -15.68 -6.98
N GLN A 36 15.89 -15.04 -5.81
CA GLN A 36 15.20 -13.76 -5.71
C GLN A 36 15.98 -12.65 -6.42
N VAL A 37 17.27 -12.49 -6.11
CA VAL A 37 18.17 -11.49 -6.70
C VAL A 37 18.30 -11.69 -8.22
N ALA A 38 18.36 -12.94 -8.69
CA ALA A 38 18.36 -13.24 -10.12
C ALA A 38 17.03 -12.86 -10.79
N THR A 39 15.89 -13.02 -10.10
CA THR A 39 14.57 -12.58 -10.59
C THR A 39 14.48 -11.07 -10.69
N VAL A 40 15.00 -10.34 -9.69
CA VAL A 40 15.13 -8.87 -9.74
C VAL A 40 15.94 -8.45 -10.96
N ALA A 41 17.11 -9.06 -11.17
CA ALA A 41 18.01 -8.68 -12.27
C ALA A 41 17.42 -8.95 -13.66
N ARG A 42 16.66 -10.05 -13.82
CA ARG A 42 16.01 -10.41 -15.10
C ARG A 42 14.75 -9.58 -15.40
N THR A 43 14.22 -8.86 -14.42
CA THR A 43 13.00 -8.06 -14.59
C THR A 43 13.37 -6.66 -15.09
N SER A 44 13.32 -6.44 -16.41
CA SER A 44 13.74 -5.18 -17.05
C SER A 44 13.00 -3.94 -16.53
N VAL A 45 11.75 -4.11 -16.12
CA VAL A 45 10.88 -3.04 -15.59
C VAL A 45 10.86 -2.97 -14.05
N TRP A 46 11.77 -3.66 -13.35
CA TRP A 46 11.78 -3.77 -11.88
C TRP A 46 11.70 -2.42 -11.18
N ARG A 47 12.57 -1.48 -11.57
CA ARG A 47 12.59 -0.13 -10.97
C ARG A 47 11.31 0.65 -11.26
N LEU A 48 10.79 0.54 -12.48
CA LEU A 48 9.56 1.22 -12.85
C LEU A 48 8.40 0.74 -11.98
N ILE A 49 8.25 -0.58 -11.81
CA ILE A 49 7.23 -1.19 -10.93
C ILE A 49 7.32 -0.57 -9.52
N HIS A 50 8.51 -0.56 -8.91
CA HIS A 50 8.65 -0.08 -7.54
C HIS A 50 8.49 1.44 -7.40
N TRP A 51 8.88 2.23 -8.40
CA TRP A 51 8.57 3.66 -8.42
C TRP A 51 7.07 3.94 -8.53
N LEU A 52 6.35 3.17 -9.36
CA LEU A 52 4.89 3.26 -9.46
C LEU A 52 4.22 2.91 -8.13
N LEU A 53 4.71 1.88 -7.42
CA LEU A 53 4.25 1.55 -6.06
C LEU A 53 4.49 2.74 -5.10
N LEU A 54 5.70 3.31 -5.05
CA LEU A 54 6.04 4.43 -4.16
C LEU A 54 5.20 5.68 -4.42
N PHE A 55 5.09 6.11 -5.68
CA PHE A 55 4.27 7.26 -6.01
C PHE A 55 2.78 6.97 -5.78
N GLY A 56 2.36 5.73 -6.04
CA GLY A 56 1.03 5.23 -5.72
C GLY A 56 0.67 5.44 -4.24
N LEU A 57 1.57 5.09 -3.32
CA LEU A 57 1.39 5.26 -1.88
C LEU A 57 1.11 6.72 -1.50
N ALA A 58 1.91 7.67 -2.00
CA ALA A 58 1.73 9.09 -1.70
C ALA A 58 0.37 9.62 -2.18
N PHE A 59 -0.05 9.20 -3.37
CA PHE A 59 -1.34 9.59 -3.95
C PHE A 59 -2.53 8.95 -3.22
N MET A 60 -2.44 7.67 -2.85
CA MET A 60 -3.47 6.97 -2.07
C MET A 60 -3.65 7.59 -0.67
N TYR A 61 -2.55 7.90 0.02
CA TYR A 61 -2.61 8.57 1.32
C TYR A 61 -3.25 9.96 1.21
N THR A 62 -2.88 10.73 0.17
CA THR A 62 -3.53 12.03 -0.13
C THR A 62 -5.04 11.87 -0.30
N GLY A 63 -5.48 10.81 -0.97
CA GLY A 63 -6.90 10.45 -1.09
C GLY A 63 -7.61 10.26 0.25
N LEU A 64 -6.99 9.48 1.16
CA LEU A 64 -7.53 9.23 2.51
C LEU A 64 -7.66 10.52 3.34
N VAL A 65 -6.72 11.46 3.21
CA VAL A 65 -6.84 12.80 3.81
C VAL A 65 -8.12 13.50 3.32
N GLY A 66 -8.43 13.38 2.02
CA GLY A 66 -9.67 13.90 1.46
C GLY A 66 -10.95 13.29 2.05
N VAL A 67 -10.92 12.00 2.39
CA VAL A 67 -12.04 11.34 3.11
C VAL A 67 -12.23 11.99 4.47
N ALA A 68 -11.15 12.17 5.22
CA ALA A 68 -11.20 12.77 6.55
C ALA A 68 -11.74 14.20 6.51
N LEU A 69 -11.27 15.00 5.54
CA LEU A 69 -11.74 16.37 5.34
C LEU A 69 -13.24 16.44 5.04
N ARG A 70 -13.77 15.51 4.24
CA ARG A 70 -15.23 15.43 4.00
C ARG A 70 -16.03 15.13 5.26
N HIS A 71 -15.43 14.45 6.24
CA HIS A 71 -16.11 14.00 7.45
C HIS A 71 -15.89 14.91 8.66
N THR A 72 -15.23 16.06 8.49
CA THR A 72 -14.79 16.97 9.57
C THR A 72 -15.92 17.36 10.53
N ASP A 73 -17.11 17.65 10.00
CA ASP A 73 -18.26 18.13 10.79
C ASP A 73 -19.30 17.03 11.08
N THR A 74 -18.86 15.77 11.08
CA THR A 74 -19.73 14.62 11.33
C THR A 74 -19.27 13.80 12.53
N ALA A 75 -20.12 12.88 13.01
CA ALA A 75 -19.75 11.90 14.02
C ALA A 75 -18.61 10.95 13.56
N GLY A 76 -18.28 10.93 12.27
CA GLY A 76 -17.12 10.21 11.71
C GLY A 76 -15.78 10.95 11.83
N SER A 77 -15.75 12.19 12.34
CA SER A 77 -14.56 13.04 12.31
C SER A 77 -13.39 12.53 13.16
N THR A 78 -13.66 12.03 14.37
CA THR A 78 -12.63 11.48 15.26
C THR A 78 -11.95 10.24 14.68
N PRO A 79 -12.67 9.18 14.25
CA PRO A 79 -12.02 8.05 13.60
C PRO A 79 -11.34 8.44 12.28
N ALA A 80 -11.83 9.47 11.57
CA ALA A 80 -11.17 9.96 10.36
C ALA A 80 -9.78 10.52 10.64
N ARG A 81 -9.66 11.40 11.63
CA ARG A 81 -8.36 11.99 12.02
C ARG A 81 -7.39 10.92 12.53
N ALA A 82 -7.89 9.98 13.33
CA ALA A 82 -7.09 8.84 13.78
C ALA A 82 -6.61 7.97 12.60
N GLY A 83 -7.51 7.68 11.64
CA GLY A 83 -7.21 6.92 10.44
C GLY A 83 -6.15 7.60 9.55
N VAL A 84 -6.17 8.93 9.45
CA VAL A 84 -5.11 9.69 8.76
C VAL A 84 -3.77 9.57 9.49
N ALA A 85 -3.75 9.73 10.82
CA ALA A 85 -2.51 9.63 11.59
C ALA A 85 -1.89 8.23 11.52
N VAL A 86 -2.70 7.18 11.70
CA VAL A 86 -2.26 5.79 11.54
C VAL A 86 -1.89 5.50 10.09
N GLY A 87 -2.61 6.07 9.12
CA GLY A 87 -2.31 5.97 7.70
C GLY A 87 -0.93 6.54 7.35
N ALA A 88 -0.56 7.69 7.90
CA ALA A 88 0.76 8.27 7.69
C ALA A 88 1.86 7.28 8.08
N LEU A 89 1.70 6.63 9.23
CA LEU A 89 2.63 5.62 9.72
C LEU A 89 2.60 4.35 8.85
N ALA A 90 1.42 3.81 8.55
CA ALA A 90 1.23 2.61 7.75
C ALA A 90 1.90 2.73 6.38
N PHE A 91 1.62 3.82 5.66
CA PHE A 91 2.17 4.07 4.32
C PHE A 91 3.68 4.33 4.36
N SER A 92 4.18 4.99 5.41
CA SER A 92 5.63 5.20 5.60
C SER A 92 6.36 3.88 5.84
N VAL A 93 5.82 3.02 6.70
CA VAL A 93 6.40 1.70 6.99
C VAL A 93 6.32 0.80 5.75
N TRP A 94 5.20 0.82 5.02
CA TRP A 94 5.07 0.07 3.76
C TRP A 94 6.11 0.49 2.72
N SER A 95 6.41 1.80 2.67
CA SER A 95 7.40 2.35 1.74
C SER A 95 8.81 1.83 2.00
N ILE A 96 9.13 1.34 3.20
CA ILE A 96 10.49 0.86 3.53
C ILE A 96 10.89 -0.31 2.64
N ASN A 97 10.02 -1.33 2.49
CA ASN A 97 10.32 -2.46 1.62
C ASN A 97 10.47 -2.02 0.17
N ILE A 98 9.55 -1.18 -0.31
CA ILE A 98 9.53 -0.72 -1.70
C ILE A 98 10.77 0.14 -2.00
N LEU A 99 11.20 1.00 -1.06
CA LEU A 99 12.43 1.79 -1.16
C LEU A 99 13.68 0.90 -1.22
N PHE A 100 13.72 -0.14 -0.38
CA PHE A 100 14.80 -1.13 -0.46
C PHE A 100 14.83 -1.78 -1.84
N MET A 101 13.69 -2.22 -2.35
CA MET A 101 13.61 -2.95 -3.61
C MET A 101 13.89 -2.10 -4.86
N VAL A 102 13.48 -0.82 -4.88
CA VAL A 102 13.85 0.10 -5.98
C VAL A 102 15.32 0.55 -5.91
N GLY A 103 15.90 0.56 -4.71
CA GLY A 103 17.24 1.04 -4.42
C GLY A 103 18.24 -0.09 -4.24
N ALA A 104 18.55 -0.44 -2.98
CA ALA A 104 19.59 -1.39 -2.63
C ALA A 104 19.35 -2.79 -3.24
N GLY A 105 18.14 -3.32 -3.19
CA GLY A 105 17.80 -4.62 -3.77
C GLY A 105 18.08 -4.68 -5.28
N TRP A 106 17.74 -3.62 -6.01
CA TRP A 106 18.04 -3.51 -7.44
C TRP A 106 19.55 -3.43 -7.73
N GLN A 107 20.30 -2.65 -6.92
CA GLN A 107 21.76 -2.54 -7.06
C GLN A 107 22.47 -3.87 -6.77
N LEU A 108 22.05 -4.59 -5.73
CA LEU A 108 22.57 -5.92 -5.41
C LEU A 108 22.28 -6.92 -6.54
N ALA A 109 21.11 -6.85 -7.15
CA ALA A 109 20.76 -7.65 -8.32
C ALA A 109 21.63 -7.39 -9.55
N HIS A 110 21.96 -6.12 -9.81
CA HIS A 110 22.87 -5.78 -10.89
C HIS A 110 24.29 -6.24 -10.61
N ALA A 111 24.77 -6.06 -9.37
CA ALA A 111 26.07 -6.54 -8.94
C ALA A 111 26.18 -8.08 -9.07
N TYR A 112 25.12 -8.81 -8.74
CA TYR A 112 25.04 -10.26 -8.88
C TYR A 112 25.22 -10.73 -10.33
N THR A 113 24.56 -10.07 -11.29
CA THR A 113 24.69 -10.44 -12.72
C THR A 113 25.95 -9.92 -13.39
N ALA A 114 26.50 -8.79 -12.92
CA ALA A 114 27.70 -8.20 -13.48
C ALA A 114 28.99 -8.87 -13.01
N SER A 115 28.95 -9.58 -11.86
CA SER A 115 30.06 -10.40 -11.43
C SER A 115 30.05 -11.75 -12.15
N ASP A 116 31.14 -12.10 -12.84
CA ASP A 116 31.43 -13.51 -13.15
C ASP A 116 31.20 -14.33 -11.87
N ALA A 117 30.48 -15.45 -11.97
CA ALA A 117 29.91 -16.25 -10.87
C ALA A 117 30.92 -16.65 -9.77
N GLY A 118 31.30 -15.68 -8.93
CA GLY A 118 32.38 -15.76 -7.95
C GLY A 118 32.07 -14.97 -6.68
N LEU A 119 33.13 -14.52 -5.98
CA LEU A 119 33.02 -13.91 -4.64
C LEU A 119 32.09 -12.69 -4.58
N THR A 120 31.99 -11.90 -5.65
CA THR A 120 31.15 -10.70 -5.69
C THR A 120 29.65 -11.03 -5.76
N GLY A 121 29.25 -12.01 -6.57
CA GLY A 121 27.86 -12.48 -6.63
C GLY A 121 27.42 -13.08 -5.29
N THR A 122 28.31 -13.86 -4.66
CA THR A 122 28.07 -14.42 -3.31
C THR A 122 27.89 -13.34 -2.25
N ARG A 123 28.70 -12.26 -2.30
CA ARG A 123 28.56 -11.11 -1.39
C ARG A 123 27.25 -10.34 -1.62
N ALA A 124 26.82 -10.18 -2.86
CA ALA A 124 25.56 -9.50 -3.18
C ALA A 124 24.36 -10.25 -2.58
N VAL A 125 24.33 -11.58 -2.74
CA VAL A 125 23.31 -12.46 -2.13
C VAL A 125 23.38 -12.38 -0.60
N PHE A 126 24.56 -12.49 0.00
CA PHE A 126 24.71 -12.37 1.46
C PHE A 126 24.16 -11.06 2.02
N VAL A 127 24.47 -9.92 1.39
CA VAL A 127 23.95 -8.61 1.83
C VAL A 127 22.43 -8.53 1.62
N TYR A 128 21.92 -9.10 0.53
CA TYR A 128 20.49 -9.19 0.28
C TYR A 128 19.78 -9.99 1.38
N ASP A 129 20.28 -11.16 1.74
CA ASP A 129 19.71 -12.03 2.78
C ASP A 129 19.76 -11.39 4.17
N MET A 130 20.73 -10.52 4.43
CA MET A 130 20.79 -9.76 5.69
C MET A 130 19.81 -8.60 5.77
N LEU A 131 19.44 -8.00 4.64
CA LEU A 131 18.65 -6.76 4.61
C LEU A 131 17.18 -6.97 4.20
N HIS A 132 16.91 -7.85 3.24
CA HIS A 132 15.57 -8.07 2.73
C HIS A 132 14.56 -8.52 3.80
N PRO A 133 14.91 -9.38 4.78
CA PRO A 133 13.99 -9.74 5.86
C PRO A 133 13.50 -8.55 6.68
N MET A 134 14.31 -7.49 6.85
CA MET A 134 13.86 -6.27 7.51
C MET A 134 12.79 -5.54 6.68
N GLY A 135 12.97 -5.47 5.35
CA GLY A 135 11.96 -4.94 4.43
C GLY A 135 10.66 -5.73 4.50
N LEU A 136 10.74 -7.06 4.48
CA LEU A 136 9.57 -7.94 4.61
C LEU A 136 8.87 -7.78 5.97
N ALA A 137 9.63 -7.67 7.07
CA ALA A 137 9.06 -7.42 8.39
C ALA A 137 8.33 -6.06 8.46
N ALA A 138 8.89 -5.02 7.82
CA ALA A 138 8.21 -3.74 7.68
C ALA A 138 6.91 -3.88 6.87
N GLU A 139 6.92 -4.64 5.77
CA GLU A 139 5.73 -4.92 4.98
C GLU A 139 4.64 -5.66 5.79
N ARG A 140 5.02 -6.63 6.60
CA ARG A 140 4.10 -7.33 7.50
C ARG A 140 3.47 -6.38 8.52
N LEU A 141 4.27 -5.53 9.15
CA LEU A 141 3.77 -4.51 10.07
C LEU A 141 2.86 -3.50 9.36
N ALA A 142 3.23 -3.07 8.16
CA ALA A 142 2.41 -2.20 7.32
C ALA A 142 1.05 -2.84 7.04
N THR A 143 1.01 -4.11 6.64
CA THR A 143 -0.23 -4.85 6.38
C THR A 143 -1.16 -4.82 7.60
N PHE A 144 -0.63 -5.10 8.80
CA PHE A 144 -1.42 -4.99 10.03
C PHE A 144 -1.98 -3.57 10.24
N MET A 145 -1.14 -2.54 10.03
CA MET A 145 -1.55 -1.15 10.20
C MET A 145 -2.56 -0.70 9.14
N LEU A 146 -2.48 -1.19 7.90
CA LEU A 146 -3.51 -0.95 6.86
C LEU A 146 -4.86 -1.50 7.32
N GLY A 147 -4.87 -2.64 8.01
CA GLY A 147 -6.07 -3.16 8.65
C GLY A 147 -6.67 -2.18 9.68
N LEU A 148 -5.82 -1.56 10.52
CA LEU A 148 -6.26 -0.52 11.46
C LEU A 148 -6.79 0.73 10.74
N VAL A 149 -6.15 1.14 9.64
CA VAL A 149 -6.61 2.25 8.80
C VAL A 149 -8.00 1.95 8.24
N ALA A 150 -8.18 0.79 7.61
CA ALA A 150 -9.46 0.35 7.08
C ALA A 150 -10.55 0.29 8.17
N TYR A 151 -10.19 -0.20 9.36
CA TYR A 151 -11.09 -0.23 10.51
C TYR A 151 -11.60 1.16 10.91
N MET A 152 -10.67 2.11 11.06
CA MET A 152 -10.99 3.50 11.42
C MET A 152 -11.83 4.18 10.34
N PHE A 153 -11.48 4.03 9.07
CA PHE A 153 -12.26 4.61 7.98
C PHE A 153 -13.63 3.93 7.78
N GLY A 154 -13.77 2.65 8.13
CA GLY A 154 -15.07 1.99 8.23
C GLY A 154 -15.99 2.69 9.24
N TRP A 155 -15.46 3.03 10.42
CA TRP A 155 -16.20 3.82 11.41
C TRP A 155 -16.48 5.25 10.94
N THR A 156 -15.52 5.90 10.30
CA THR A 156 -15.71 7.22 9.68
C THR A 156 -16.91 7.22 8.74
N ILE A 157 -16.95 6.29 7.78
CA ILE A 157 -18.01 6.20 6.78
C ILE A 157 -19.35 5.85 7.45
N ARG A 158 -19.34 4.89 8.38
CA ARG A 158 -20.56 4.41 9.04
C ARG A 158 -21.23 5.48 9.90
N ASN A 159 -20.44 6.23 10.65
CA ASN A 159 -20.92 7.23 11.61
C ASN A 159 -21.11 8.60 10.97
N GLY A 160 -20.31 8.93 9.95
CA GLY A 160 -20.43 10.19 9.24
C GLY A 160 -21.66 10.30 8.35
N ALA A 161 -22.19 9.16 7.88
CA ALA A 161 -23.42 9.07 7.08
C ALA A 161 -23.41 9.90 5.78
N ILE A 162 -22.23 10.32 5.29
CA ILE A 162 -22.06 11.00 3.99
C ILE A 162 -22.04 9.97 2.86
N TRP A 163 -21.35 8.85 3.07
CA TRP A 163 -21.10 7.82 2.05
C TRP A 163 -21.93 6.55 2.25
N PRO A 164 -22.10 5.73 1.20
CA PRO A 164 -22.86 4.48 1.30
C PRO A 164 -22.31 3.53 2.36
N LYS A 165 -23.20 2.98 3.19
CA LYS A 165 -22.83 2.08 4.31
C LYS A 165 -22.15 0.78 3.86
N TRP A 166 -22.38 0.33 2.63
CA TRP A 166 -21.70 -0.86 2.09
C TRP A 166 -20.18 -0.67 2.06
N LEU A 167 -19.71 0.55 1.83
CA LEU A 167 -18.28 0.84 1.79
C LEU A 167 -17.62 0.71 3.17
N ALA A 168 -18.37 1.01 4.25
CA ALA A 168 -17.93 0.76 5.61
C ALA A 168 -17.83 -0.75 5.93
N TRP A 169 -18.82 -1.54 5.50
CA TRP A 169 -18.80 -2.99 5.70
C TRP A 169 -17.63 -3.65 4.99
N ILE A 170 -17.33 -3.24 3.76
CA ILE A 170 -16.15 -3.71 3.04
C ILE A 170 -14.87 -3.29 3.76
N ALA A 171 -14.77 -2.04 4.22
CA ALA A 171 -13.60 -1.56 4.97
C ALA A 171 -13.31 -2.42 6.21
N TRP A 172 -14.34 -2.82 6.95
CA TRP A 172 -14.17 -3.74 8.09
C TRP A 172 -13.81 -5.16 7.67
N GLY A 173 -14.32 -5.64 6.54
CA GLY A 173 -13.87 -6.90 5.94
C GLY A 173 -12.37 -6.87 5.62
N VAL A 174 -11.91 -5.80 4.96
CA VAL A 174 -10.48 -5.57 4.69
C VAL A 174 -9.68 -5.51 5.99
N ALA A 175 -10.18 -4.80 7.00
CA ALA A 175 -9.51 -4.69 8.29
C ALA A 175 -9.26 -6.04 8.95
N VAL A 176 -10.27 -6.92 8.93
CA VAL A 176 -10.15 -8.28 9.47
C VAL A 176 -9.17 -9.11 8.66
N VAL A 177 -9.23 -9.05 7.33
CA VAL A 177 -8.33 -9.81 6.46
C VAL A 177 -6.88 -9.36 6.65
N ASP A 178 -6.59 -8.07 6.55
CA ASP A 178 -5.23 -7.52 6.70
C ASP A 178 -4.65 -7.82 8.08
N GLY A 179 -5.46 -7.60 9.13
CA GLY A 179 -5.06 -7.91 10.50
C GLY A 179 -4.77 -9.39 10.72
N ALA A 180 -5.66 -10.28 10.26
CA ALA A 180 -5.49 -11.71 10.40
C ALA A 180 -4.29 -12.22 9.59
N VAL A 181 -4.13 -11.77 8.35
CA VAL A 181 -3.03 -12.20 7.49
C VAL A 181 -1.69 -11.78 8.09
N ALA A 182 -1.57 -10.54 8.57
CA ALA A 182 -0.34 -10.06 9.18
C ALA A 182 0.02 -10.78 10.49
N VAL A 183 -0.98 -11.25 11.24
CA VAL A 183 -0.74 -12.01 12.49
C VAL A 183 -0.37 -13.46 12.19
N VAL A 184 -1.11 -14.12 11.30
CA VAL A 184 -1.02 -15.57 11.07
C VAL A 184 0.15 -15.95 10.18
N PHE A 185 0.42 -15.19 9.13
CA PHE A 185 1.46 -15.52 8.16
C PHE A 185 2.79 -14.85 8.50
N SER A 186 3.88 -15.53 8.13
CA SER A 186 5.22 -14.92 8.18
C SER A 186 5.36 -13.82 7.13
N GLU A 187 6.35 -12.97 7.34
CA GLU A 187 6.77 -11.89 6.44
C GLU A 187 7.20 -12.37 5.06
N PHE A 188 7.49 -13.66 4.89
CA PHE A 188 7.85 -14.29 3.62
C PHE A 188 6.63 -14.79 2.83
N SER A 189 5.42 -14.66 3.38
CA SER A 189 4.22 -15.21 2.77
C SER A 189 3.66 -14.29 1.68
N PRO A 190 3.31 -14.82 0.49
CA PRO A 190 2.62 -14.03 -0.55
C PRO A 190 1.21 -13.59 -0.13
N ASN A 191 0.67 -14.12 0.97
CA ASN A 191 -0.65 -13.69 1.46
C ASN A 191 -0.66 -12.24 1.91
N LEU A 192 0.46 -11.68 2.38
CA LEU A 192 0.58 -10.26 2.74
C LEU A 192 0.29 -9.37 1.53
N TYR A 193 0.88 -9.74 0.38
CA TYR A 193 0.69 -9.06 -0.88
C TYR A 193 -0.78 -9.05 -1.33
N TYR A 194 -1.48 -10.18 -1.20
CA TYR A 194 -2.90 -10.26 -1.56
C TYR A 194 -3.82 -9.50 -0.60
N ALA A 195 -3.49 -9.46 0.69
CA ALA A 195 -4.22 -8.66 1.68
C ALA A 195 -4.09 -7.15 1.35
N GLN A 196 -2.87 -6.68 1.10
CA GLN A 196 -2.64 -5.31 0.64
C GLN A 196 -3.38 -4.99 -0.66
N ALA A 197 -3.44 -5.93 -1.61
CA ALA A 197 -4.20 -5.74 -2.85
C ALA A 197 -5.71 -5.55 -2.57
N LEU A 198 -6.28 -6.28 -1.62
CA LEU A 198 -7.66 -6.08 -1.17
C LEU A 198 -7.88 -4.68 -0.61
N PHE A 199 -6.94 -4.18 0.21
CA PHE A 199 -6.97 -2.79 0.68
C PHE A 199 -6.96 -1.79 -0.48
N VAL A 200 -6.09 -1.97 -1.47
CA VAL A 200 -6.04 -1.10 -2.67
C VAL A 200 -7.33 -1.16 -3.50
N VAL A 201 -7.98 -2.32 -3.62
CA VAL A 201 -9.28 -2.45 -4.28
C VAL A 201 -10.35 -1.64 -3.55
N TRP A 202 -10.37 -1.70 -2.22
CA TRP A 202 -11.29 -0.88 -1.42
C TRP A 202 -11.02 0.61 -1.60
N LEU A 203 -9.75 1.03 -1.62
CA LEU A 203 -9.34 2.41 -1.93
C LEU A 203 -9.87 2.86 -3.30
N ALA A 204 -9.72 2.04 -4.35
CA ALA A 204 -10.20 2.35 -5.68
C ALA A 204 -11.74 2.52 -5.72
N ALA A 205 -12.47 1.61 -5.07
CA ALA A 205 -13.93 1.70 -4.97
C ALA A 205 -14.37 2.99 -4.24
N ALA A 206 -13.69 3.33 -3.15
CA ALA A 206 -13.96 4.55 -2.40
C ALA A 206 -13.60 5.82 -3.17
N ALA A 207 -12.54 5.80 -3.98
CA ALA A 207 -12.17 6.90 -4.88
C ALA A 207 -13.27 7.15 -5.93
N VAL A 208 -13.83 6.08 -6.52
CA VAL A 208 -14.97 6.19 -7.45
C VAL A 208 -16.17 6.82 -6.77
N VAL A 209 -16.51 6.39 -5.55
CA VAL A 209 -17.59 7.00 -4.76
C VAL A 209 -17.31 8.49 -4.52
N MET A 210 -16.09 8.85 -4.13
CA MET A 210 -15.69 10.23 -3.87
C MET A 210 -15.83 11.13 -5.11
N LEU A 211 -15.46 10.62 -6.28
CA LEU A 211 -15.54 11.33 -7.57
C LEU A 211 -16.97 11.42 -8.10
N ALA A 212 -17.79 10.39 -7.88
CA ALA A 212 -19.19 10.35 -8.29
C ALA A 212 -20.10 11.19 -7.37
N ASP A 213 -19.75 11.33 -6.10
CA ASP A 213 -20.53 12.06 -5.12
C ASP A 213 -20.42 13.58 -5.33
N ARG A 214 -21.43 14.12 -6.02
CA ARG A 214 -21.60 15.56 -6.31
C ARG A 214 -22.48 16.30 -5.29
N ARG A 215 -22.90 15.64 -4.21
CA ARG A 215 -23.86 16.21 -3.26
C ARG A 215 -23.25 17.37 -2.46
N GLN A 216 -23.98 18.48 -2.36
CA GLN A 216 -23.70 19.52 -1.38
C GLN A 216 -24.21 19.06 -0.01
N PRO A 217 -23.52 19.38 1.10
CA PRO A 217 -24.13 19.29 2.41
C PRO A 217 -25.36 20.21 2.43
N GLN A 218 -26.52 19.68 2.81
CA GLN A 218 -27.65 20.52 3.16
C GLN A 218 -27.23 21.30 4.40
N SER A 219 -27.17 22.62 4.25
CA SER A 219 -26.92 23.59 5.33
C SER A 219 -27.93 23.47 6.45
#